data_AF-A0A7K3IUZ0-F1
#
_entry.id   AF-A0A7K3IUZ0-F1
#
_cell.length_a   1.000
_cell.length_b   1.000
_cell.length_c   1.000
_cell.angle_alpha   90.00
_cell.angle_beta   90.00
_cell.angle_gamma   90.00
#
_symmetry.space_group_name_H-M   'P 1'
#
loop_
_entity.id
_entity.type
_entity.pdbx_description
1 polymer ?
#
loop_
_entity_poly.entity_id
_entity_poly.type
_entity_poly.pdbx_seq_one_letter_code
_entity_poly.pdbx_strand_id
1 'polypeptide(L)'
;MMLEKMDTVISDTELEKYYSENQGSFMLTSNIVKGLFIKIPAETPNVLKIKSLARSSKQEDLQELEILCYQFADKFDDFNEEWITLDRISVELPEEINNQESFLRRTTFYETADSDYLYLLTIRDYRLRSTLAPIEYVKEDIKRMIWNIRRIEFIQSLENGIYNDALKNNIFMIYNNQK
;
A
#
# COMPACT_ATOMS: atom_id res chain seq x y z
N MET A 1 4.99 -25.64 -24.07
CA MET A 1 4.65 -24.26 -24.48
C MET A 1 3.28 -23.92 -23.89
N MET A 2 3.22 -23.60 -22.59
CA MET A 2 1.93 -23.39 -21.90
C MET A 2 2.00 -22.30 -20.81
N LEU A 3 2.94 -21.36 -20.98
CA LEU A 3 3.13 -20.19 -20.10
C LEU A 3 3.16 -18.86 -20.88
N GLU A 4 3.02 -18.88 -22.21
CA GLU A 4 3.25 -17.70 -23.07
C GLU A 4 2.01 -16.87 -23.43
N LYS A 5 0.84 -17.10 -22.81
CA LYS A 5 -0.39 -16.36 -23.17
C LYS A 5 -1.22 -15.84 -21.99
N MET A 6 -0.59 -15.63 -20.83
CA MET A 6 -1.10 -14.58 -19.95
C MET A 6 -0.27 -13.35 -20.26
N ASP A 7 -0.90 -12.30 -20.78
CA ASP A 7 -0.25 -10.99 -20.77
C ASP A 7 -0.03 -10.67 -19.29
N THR A 8 1.22 -10.76 -18.85
CA THR A 8 1.59 -10.65 -17.44
C THR A 8 1.88 -9.22 -17.02
N VAL A 9 1.93 -8.32 -18.00
CA VAL A 9 2.21 -6.93 -17.77
C VAL A 9 0.88 -6.21 -17.57
N ILE A 10 0.79 -5.46 -16.48
CA ILE A 10 -0.32 -4.54 -16.22
C ILE A 10 0.27 -3.14 -16.40
N SER A 11 -0.23 -2.39 -17.38
CA SER A 11 0.22 -1.03 -17.62
C SER A 11 -0.34 -0.07 -16.58
N ASP A 12 0.33 1.06 -16.33
CA ASP A 12 -0.21 2.09 -15.42
C ASP A 12 -1.55 2.64 -15.95
N THR A 13 -1.74 2.71 -17.27
CA THR A 13 -3.03 3.10 -17.87
C THR A 13 -4.16 2.13 -17.55
N GLU A 14 -3.87 0.83 -17.47
CA GLU A 14 -4.85 -0.18 -17.08
C GLU A 14 -5.17 -0.09 -15.59
N LEU A 15 -4.17 0.16 -14.74
CA LEU A 15 -4.37 0.40 -13.31
C LEU A 15 -5.26 1.60 -13.07
N GLU A 16 -4.97 2.73 -13.73
CA GLU A 16 -5.76 3.96 -13.61
C GLU A 16 -7.20 3.76 -14.08
N LYS A 17 -7.38 3.08 -15.21
CA LYS A 17 -8.71 2.75 -15.74
C LYS A 17 -9.49 1.90 -14.73
N TYR A 18 -8.90 0.80 -14.27
CA TYR A 18 -9.56 -0.09 -13.30
C TYR A 18 -9.92 0.64 -12.01
N TYR A 19 -9.01 1.46 -11.50
CA TYR A 19 -9.22 2.26 -10.31
C TYR A 19 -10.37 3.26 -10.49
N SER A 20 -10.42 3.98 -11.61
CA SER A 20 -11.46 4.96 -11.94
C SER A 20 -12.84 4.31 -12.08
N GLU A 21 -12.92 3.15 -12.73
CA GLU A 21 -14.18 2.42 -12.93
C GLU A 21 -14.71 1.78 -11.64
N ASN A 22 -13.86 1.56 -10.64
CA ASN A 22 -14.19 0.82 -9.41
C ASN A 22 -13.95 1.62 -8.13
N GLN A 23 -13.98 2.95 -8.16
CA GLN A 23 -13.65 3.82 -7.01
C GLN A 23 -14.40 3.46 -5.72
N GLY A 24 -15.67 3.05 -5.82
CA GLY A 24 -16.48 2.64 -4.66
C GLY A 24 -15.90 1.46 -3.87
N SER A 25 -15.08 0.62 -4.51
CA SER A 25 -14.41 -0.54 -3.88
C SER A 25 -13.11 -0.16 -3.16
N PHE A 26 -12.63 1.08 -3.33
CA PHE A 26 -11.35 1.56 -2.79
C PHE A 26 -11.54 2.61 -1.68
N MET A 27 -12.66 2.55 -0.98
CA MET A 27 -12.87 3.39 0.22
C MET A 27 -12.00 2.87 1.37
N LEU A 28 -11.25 3.76 2.01
CA LEU A 28 -10.38 3.44 3.14
C LEU A 28 -11.19 2.91 4.32
N THR A 29 -10.73 1.81 4.91
CA THR A 29 -11.30 1.24 6.15
C THR A 29 -10.64 1.79 7.41
N SER A 30 -9.40 2.30 7.29
CA SER A 30 -8.61 2.88 8.37
C SER A 30 -8.03 4.23 7.95
N ASN A 31 -7.58 5.03 8.92
CA ASN A 31 -6.80 6.23 8.62
C ASN A 31 -5.40 5.83 8.16
N ILE A 32 -4.89 6.51 7.14
CA ILE A 32 -3.54 6.30 6.60
C ILE A 32 -2.74 7.59 6.62
N VAL A 33 -1.43 7.46 6.74
CA VAL A 33 -0.47 8.57 6.77
C VAL A 33 0.72 8.28 5.88
N LYS A 34 1.32 9.34 5.36
CA LYS A 34 2.72 9.39 4.93
C LYS A 34 3.50 10.16 5.96
N GLY A 35 4.66 9.66 6.36
CA GLY A 35 5.40 10.27 7.44
C GLY A 35 6.70 9.52 7.74
N LEU A 36 7.29 9.89 8.86
CA LEU A 36 8.39 9.12 9.46
C LEU A 36 8.15 8.98 10.95
N PHE A 37 8.68 7.90 11.50
CA PHE A 37 8.63 7.55 12.90
C PHE A 37 10.04 7.31 13.43
N ILE A 38 10.33 7.87 14.61
CA ILE A 38 11.61 7.72 15.30
C ILE A 38 11.34 7.34 16.75
N LYS A 39 12.02 6.31 17.23
CA LYS A 39 12.12 5.95 18.64
C LYS A 39 13.59 5.96 19.04
N ILE A 40 13.95 6.83 19.97
CA ILE A 40 15.33 7.02 20.44
C ILE A 40 15.36 6.92 21.97
N PRO A 41 16.45 6.43 22.59
CA PRO A 41 16.60 6.44 24.05
C PRO A 41 16.45 7.86 24.62
N ALA A 42 15.86 8.01 25.80
CA ALA A 42 15.62 9.31 26.44
C ALA A 42 16.92 10.10 26.67
N GLU A 43 18.03 9.41 26.95
CA GLU A 43 19.36 9.98 27.19
C GLU A 43 20.15 10.28 25.91
N THR A 44 19.51 10.21 24.73
CA THR A 44 20.17 10.46 23.44
C THR A 44 20.76 11.87 23.39
N PRO A 45 22.05 12.05 23.02
CA PRO A 45 22.61 13.38 22.83
C PRO A 45 22.01 14.05 21.59
N ASN A 46 22.02 15.38 21.54
CA ASN A 46 21.58 16.16 20.37
C ASN A 46 20.12 15.94 19.93
N VAL A 47 19.24 15.52 20.84
CA VAL A 47 17.79 15.33 20.58
C VAL A 47 17.14 16.56 19.94
N LEU A 48 17.57 17.78 20.30
CA LEU A 48 17.05 19.01 19.70
C LEU A 48 17.33 19.09 18.18
N LYS A 49 18.50 18.63 17.74
CA LYS A 49 18.87 18.59 16.33
C LYS A 49 18.05 17.52 15.59
N ILE A 50 17.90 16.32 16.18
CA ILE A 50 17.03 15.26 15.63
C ILE A 50 15.60 15.78 15.44
N LYS A 51 15.02 16.43 16.46
CA LYS A 51 13.68 17.04 16.38
C LYS A 51 13.57 18.09 15.28
N SER A 52 14.58 18.94 15.14
CA SER A 52 14.60 19.97 14.08
C SER A 52 14.64 19.35 12.69
N LEU A 53 15.46 18.33 12.50
CA LEU A 53 15.61 17.65 11.22
C LEU A 53 14.36 16.83 10.87
N ALA A 54 13.76 16.14 11.84
CA ALA A 54 12.53 15.38 11.67
C ALA A 54 11.34 16.24 11.22
N ARG A 55 11.35 17.54 11.53
CA ARG A 55 10.33 18.52 11.10
C ARG A 55 10.61 19.13 9.73
N SER A 56 11.81 18.93 9.19
CA SER A 56 12.20 19.52 7.91
C SER A 56 11.72 18.67 6.74
N SER A 57 11.45 19.34 5.63
CA SER A 57 11.14 18.73 4.33
C SER A 57 12.31 18.81 3.35
N LYS A 58 13.48 19.31 3.77
CA LYS A 58 14.66 19.42 2.90
C LYS A 58 15.37 18.07 2.81
N GLN A 59 15.79 17.71 1.59
CA GLN A 59 16.49 16.44 1.36
C GLN A 59 17.80 16.32 2.13
N GLU A 60 18.55 17.43 2.24
CA GLU A 60 19.79 17.51 3.03
C GLU A 60 19.54 17.21 4.51
N ASP A 61 18.46 17.78 5.07
CA ASP A 61 18.09 17.56 6.48
C ASP A 61 17.63 16.12 6.73
N LEU A 62 16.94 15.50 5.76
CA LEU A 62 16.53 14.10 5.85
C LEU A 62 17.72 13.13 5.78
N GLN A 63 18.73 13.42 4.96
CA GLN A 63 19.96 12.64 4.93
C GLN A 63 20.73 12.74 6.25
N GLU A 64 20.83 13.95 6.80
CA GLU A 64 21.45 14.15 8.13
C GLU A 64 20.65 13.42 9.23
N LEU A 65 19.32 13.45 9.16
CA LEU A 65 18.45 12.74 10.09
C LEU A 65 18.67 11.23 10.05
N GLU A 66 18.76 10.66 8.84
CA GLU A 66 18.99 9.23 8.64
C GLU A 66 20.32 8.79 9.27
N ILE A 67 21.39 9.57 9.07
CA ILE A 67 22.70 9.30 9.67
C ILE A 67 22.62 9.32 11.21
N LEU A 68 21.95 10.32 11.79
CA LEU A 68 21.78 10.41 13.25
C LEU A 68 20.91 9.28 13.79
N CYS A 69 19.83 8.92 13.09
CA CYS A 69 18.96 7.84 13.50
C CYS A 69 19.68 6.49 13.41
N TYR A 70 20.51 6.26 12.41
CA TYR A 70 21.35 5.06 12.33
C TYR A 70 22.30 4.93 13.53
N GLN A 71 22.77 6.05 14.09
CA GLN A 71 23.67 6.05 15.23
C GLN A 71 22.95 5.89 16.58
N PHE A 72 21.77 6.49 16.74
CA PHE A 72 21.14 6.65 18.06
C PHE A 72 19.74 6.03 18.19
N ALA A 73 19.02 5.81 17.10
CA ALA A 73 17.64 5.35 17.17
C ALA A 73 17.57 3.84 17.45
N ASP A 74 16.68 3.49 18.36
CA ASP A 74 16.21 2.11 18.54
C ASP A 74 15.38 1.70 17.31
N LYS A 75 14.61 2.66 16.76
CA LYS A 75 13.83 2.49 15.54
C LYS A 75 13.73 3.77 14.74
N PHE A 76 13.91 3.66 13.43
CA PHE A 76 13.66 4.71 12.46
C PHE A 76 13.00 4.10 11.24
N ASP A 77 11.83 4.62 10.89
CA ASP A 77 11.08 4.22 9.70
C ASP A 77 10.60 5.50 9.00
N ASP A 78 11.07 5.75 7.78
CA ASP A 78 10.52 6.77 6.87
C ASP A 78 9.46 6.20 5.91
N PHE A 79 9.20 4.90 6.05
CA PHE A 79 8.28 4.10 5.26
C PHE A 79 8.49 4.21 3.75
N ASN A 80 9.69 4.59 3.27
CA ASN A 80 9.98 4.84 1.86
C ASN A 80 8.97 5.77 1.16
N GLU A 81 8.41 6.73 1.90
CA GLU A 81 7.32 7.61 1.45
C GLU A 81 6.00 6.90 1.06
N GLU A 82 5.82 5.63 1.45
CA GLU A 82 4.59 4.87 1.23
C GLU A 82 3.51 5.24 2.26
N TRP A 83 2.26 5.04 1.86
CA TRP A 83 1.11 5.15 2.76
C TRP A 83 1.05 3.97 3.73
N ILE A 84 0.94 4.26 5.02
CA ILE A 84 0.76 3.24 6.06
C ILE A 84 -0.45 3.56 6.94
N THR A 85 -1.02 2.55 7.61
CA THR A 85 -2.11 2.77 8.57
C THR A 85 -1.57 3.50 9.80
N LEU A 86 -2.36 4.43 10.35
CA LEU A 86 -2.00 5.10 11.60
C LEU A 86 -1.91 4.10 12.76
N ASP A 87 -2.70 3.02 12.71
CA ASP A 87 -2.69 1.96 13.71
C ASP A 87 -1.31 1.27 13.78
N ARG A 88 -0.60 1.11 12.65
CA ARG A 88 0.76 0.55 12.61
C ARG A 88 1.77 1.40 13.40
N ILE A 89 1.59 2.71 13.45
CA ILE A 89 2.43 3.59 14.28
C ILE A 89 1.90 3.61 15.72
N SER A 90 0.59 3.62 15.90
CA SER A 90 -0.04 3.77 17.22
C SER A 90 0.34 2.66 18.18
N VAL A 91 0.57 1.43 17.69
CA VAL A 91 1.06 0.31 18.51
C VAL A 91 2.49 0.49 19.04
N GLU A 92 3.26 1.40 18.47
CA GLU A 92 4.63 1.72 18.91
C GLU A 92 4.67 2.85 19.93
N LEU A 93 3.56 3.59 20.10
CA LEU A 93 3.49 4.74 21.00
C LEU A 93 3.15 4.28 22.43
N PRO A 94 3.68 4.97 23.46
CA PRO A 94 3.35 4.66 24.86
C PRO A 94 1.90 5.03 25.22
N GLU A 95 1.28 5.96 24.48
CA GLU A 95 -0.09 6.41 24.69
C GLU A 95 -0.95 6.20 23.43
N GLU A 96 -2.20 5.80 23.63
CA GLU A 96 -3.15 5.60 22.54
C GLU A 96 -3.68 6.93 21.98
N ILE A 97 -3.73 7.04 20.65
CA ILE A 97 -4.31 8.20 19.96
C ILE A 97 -5.84 8.04 19.92
N ASN A 98 -6.53 8.56 20.94
CA ASN A 98 -7.99 8.44 21.08
C ASN A 98 -8.78 8.89 19.82
N ASN A 99 -8.70 10.18 19.46
CA ASN A 99 -9.40 10.72 18.29
C ASN A 99 -8.44 10.91 17.13
N GLN A 100 -8.15 9.80 16.44
CA GLN A 100 -7.24 9.77 15.30
C GLN A 100 -7.58 10.81 14.21
N GLU A 101 -8.86 10.99 13.86
CA GLU A 101 -9.23 11.95 12.81
C GLU A 101 -8.93 13.39 13.24
N SER A 102 -9.29 13.78 14.47
CA SER A 102 -8.98 15.11 14.98
C SER A 102 -7.48 15.32 15.17
N PHE A 103 -6.75 14.27 15.54
CA PHE A 103 -5.30 14.29 15.68
C PHE A 103 -4.66 14.57 14.32
N LEU A 104 -4.98 13.78 13.28
CA LEU A 104 -4.41 13.94 11.94
C LEU A 104 -4.71 15.32 11.33
N ARG A 105 -5.88 15.90 11.61
CA ARG A 105 -6.25 17.23 11.12
C ARG A 105 -5.44 18.37 11.72
N ARG A 106 -4.83 18.18 12.89
CA ARG A 106 -4.19 19.25 13.68
C ARG A 106 -2.69 19.05 13.90
N THR A 107 -2.20 17.86 13.62
CA THR A 107 -0.85 17.44 14.00
C THR A 107 -0.03 17.12 12.76
N THR A 108 1.04 17.88 12.55
CA THR A 108 2.07 17.58 11.55
C THR A 108 3.34 17.01 12.19
N PHE A 109 3.53 17.26 13.49
CA PHE A 109 4.61 16.70 14.30
C PHE A 109 4.07 16.35 15.68
N TYR A 110 4.30 15.13 16.13
CA TYR A 110 3.92 14.62 17.43
C TYR A 110 5.14 14.10 18.17
N GLU A 111 5.18 14.37 19.46
CA GLU A 111 6.25 13.99 20.36
C GLU A 111 5.63 13.45 21.64
N THR A 112 6.07 12.27 22.06
CA THR A 112 5.71 11.67 23.35
C THR A 112 6.90 10.90 23.90
N ALA A 113 6.90 10.62 25.19
CA ALA A 113 8.01 9.94 25.86
C ALA A 113 7.51 9.03 26.98
N ASP A 114 8.28 8.00 27.29
CA ASP A 114 8.16 7.21 28.51
C ASP A 114 9.44 7.36 29.36
N SER A 115 9.69 6.44 30.30
CA SER A 115 10.88 6.46 31.14
C SER A 115 12.20 6.26 30.37
N ASP A 116 12.16 5.53 29.27
CA ASP A 116 13.34 5.00 28.60
C ASP A 116 13.52 5.57 27.20
N TYR A 117 12.44 6.05 26.56
CA TYR A 117 12.42 6.44 25.16
C TYR A 117 11.64 7.73 24.89
N LEU A 118 12.10 8.42 23.84
CA LEU A 118 11.41 9.52 23.18
C LEU A 118 10.94 9.04 21.80
N TYR A 119 9.68 9.32 21.49
CA TYR A 119 8.99 8.94 20.28
C TYR A 119 8.62 10.19 19.48
N LEU A 120 9.05 10.24 18.22
CA LEU A 120 8.75 11.34 17.30
C LEU A 120 7.98 10.78 16.11
N LEU A 121 6.90 11.47 15.73
CA LEU A 121 6.12 11.17 14.54
C LEU A 121 5.96 12.45 13.73
N THR A 122 6.46 12.44 12.49
CA THR A 122 6.20 13.52 11.53
C THR A 122 5.20 13.03 10.50
N ILE A 123 4.10 13.77 10.35
CA ILE A 123 3.03 13.49 9.37
C ILE A 123 3.20 14.47 8.21
N ARG A 124 3.50 13.93 7.03
CA ARG A 124 3.65 14.68 5.78
C ARG A 124 2.34 14.79 5.01
N ASP A 125 1.57 13.71 4.97
CA ASP A 125 0.23 13.68 4.39
C ASP A 125 -0.65 12.65 5.14
N TYR A 126 -1.97 12.81 5.06
CA TYR A 126 -2.93 11.88 5.68
C TYR A 126 -4.19 11.72 4.83
N ARG A 127 -4.83 10.54 4.92
CA ARG A 127 -6.20 10.31 4.42
C ARG A 127 -7.00 9.62 5.51
N LEU A 128 -8.24 10.05 5.65
CA LEU A 128 -9.12 9.53 6.69
C LEU A 128 -9.84 8.28 6.19
N ARG A 129 -10.24 7.42 7.14
CA ARG A 129 -11.18 6.35 6.87
C ARG A 129 -12.44 6.89 6.17
N SER A 130 -13.09 6.03 5.41
CA SER A 130 -14.28 6.37 4.63
C SER A 130 -14.05 7.48 3.60
N THR A 131 -12.79 7.71 3.20
CA THR A 131 -12.43 8.51 2.02
C THR A 131 -11.81 7.61 0.96
N LEU A 132 -11.73 8.10 -0.27
CA LEU A 132 -11.16 7.33 -1.37
C LEU A 132 -9.64 7.11 -1.15
N ALA A 133 -9.20 5.86 -1.20
CA ALA A 133 -7.80 5.49 -1.03
C ALA A 133 -6.96 5.99 -2.22
N PRO A 134 -5.79 6.60 -1.99
CA PRO A 134 -4.86 6.93 -3.07
C PRO A 134 -4.50 5.68 -3.89
N ILE A 135 -4.42 5.81 -5.23
CA ILE A 135 -4.13 4.68 -6.13
C ILE A 135 -2.83 3.96 -5.75
N GLU A 136 -1.82 4.70 -5.29
CA GLU A 136 -0.55 4.16 -4.81
C GLU A 136 -0.71 3.21 -3.60
N TYR A 137 -1.66 3.48 -2.70
CA TYR A 137 -1.91 2.64 -1.53
C TYR A 137 -2.58 1.31 -1.90
N VAL A 138 -3.46 1.34 -2.91
CA VAL A 138 -4.20 0.16 -3.39
C VAL A 138 -3.61 -0.45 -4.66
N LYS A 139 -2.42 0.00 -5.10
CA LYS A 139 -1.83 -0.38 -6.39
C LYS A 139 -1.65 -1.89 -6.52
N GLU A 140 -1.10 -2.51 -5.47
CA GLU A 140 -0.89 -3.96 -5.45
C GLU A 140 -2.21 -4.74 -5.35
N ASP A 141 -3.23 -4.17 -4.70
CA ASP A 141 -4.56 -4.78 -4.60
C ASP A 141 -5.24 -4.77 -5.96
N ILE A 142 -5.21 -3.64 -6.67
CA ILE A 142 -5.70 -3.50 -8.04
C ILE A 142 -5.02 -4.51 -8.96
N LYS A 143 -3.68 -4.62 -8.90
CA LYS A 143 -2.94 -5.61 -9.70
C LYS A 143 -3.49 -7.01 -9.42
N ARG A 144 -3.60 -7.41 -8.15
CA ARG A 144 -4.14 -8.74 -7.78
C ARG A 144 -5.56 -8.95 -8.28
N MET A 145 -6.42 -7.92 -8.27
CA MET A 145 -7.76 -8.00 -8.84
C MET A 145 -7.73 -8.23 -10.35
N ILE A 146 -6.97 -7.43 -11.11
CA ILE A 146 -6.82 -7.58 -12.57
C ILE A 146 -6.31 -8.98 -12.91
N TRP A 147 -5.30 -9.46 -12.19
CA TRP A 147 -4.78 -10.82 -12.35
C TRP A 147 -5.84 -11.89 -12.15
N ASN A 148 -6.68 -11.73 -11.12
CA ASN A 148 -7.74 -12.66 -10.82
C ASN A 148 -8.81 -12.66 -11.94
N ILE A 149 -9.17 -11.48 -12.46
CA ILE A 149 -10.10 -11.35 -13.59
C ILE A 149 -9.56 -12.07 -14.83
N ARG A 150 -8.31 -11.77 -15.23
CA ARG A 150 -7.66 -12.43 -16.37
C ARG A 150 -7.59 -13.94 -16.21
N ARG A 151 -7.33 -14.42 -14.99
CA ARG A 151 -7.32 -15.86 -14.68
C ARG A 151 -8.69 -16.50 -14.87
N ILE A 152 -9.76 -15.86 -14.40
CA ILE A 152 -11.13 -16.36 -14.55
C ILE A 152 -11.53 -16.38 -16.03
N GLU A 153 -11.25 -15.30 -16.77
CA GLU A 153 -11.53 -15.20 -18.21
C GLU A 153 -10.79 -16.28 -19.01
N PHE A 154 -9.53 -16.53 -18.67
CA PHE A 154 -8.75 -17.59 -19.31
C PHE A 154 -9.37 -18.97 -19.09
N ILE A 155 -9.78 -19.30 -17.86
CA ILE A 155 -10.45 -20.58 -17.55
C ILE A 155 -11.75 -20.72 -18.35
N GLN A 156 -12.58 -19.68 -18.39
CA GLN A 156 -13.82 -19.68 -19.15
C GLN A 156 -13.58 -19.84 -20.66
N SER A 157 -12.52 -19.23 -21.20
CA SER A 157 -12.16 -19.37 -22.61
C SER A 157 -11.75 -20.80 -22.98
N LEU A 158 -11.06 -21.50 -22.07
CA LEU A 158 -10.68 -22.91 -22.25
C LEU A 158 -11.91 -23.82 -22.21
N GLU A 159 -12.81 -23.62 -21.26
CA GLU A 159 -14.06 -24.38 -21.16
C GLU A 159 -14.91 -24.23 -22.43
N ASN A 160 -15.07 -23.00 -22.90
CA ASN A 160 -15.79 -22.71 -24.13
C ASN A 160 -15.09 -23.33 -25.36
N GLY A 161 -13.76 -23.31 -25.39
CA GLY A 161 -12.96 -23.98 -26.44
C GLY A 161 -13.22 -25.48 -26.49
N ILE A 162 -13.10 -26.17 -25.34
CA ILE A 162 -13.35 -27.61 -25.22
C ILE A 162 -14.79 -27.94 -25.63
N TYR A 163 -15.77 -27.16 -25.15
CA TYR A 163 -17.18 -27.36 -25.50
C TYR A 163 -17.42 -27.22 -27.00
N ASN A 164 -16.89 -26.15 -27.61
CA ASN A 164 -17.03 -25.90 -29.05
C ASN A 164 -16.33 -26.97 -29.90
N ASP A 165 -15.16 -27.45 -29.47
CA ASP A 165 -14.44 -28.53 -30.14
C ASP A 165 -15.19 -29.85 -30.04
N ALA A 166 -15.79 -30.16 -28.88
CA ALA A 166 -16.63 -31.35 -28.70
C ALA A 166 -17.88 -31.29 -29.59
N LEU A 167 -18.53 -30.12 -29.71
CA LEU A 167 -19.66 -29.92 -30.63
C LEU A 167 -19.25 -30.12 -32.09
N LYS A 168 -18.15 -29.50 -32.54
CA LYS A 168 -17.64 -29.68 -33.92
C LYS A 168 -17.35 -31.15 -34.21
N ASN A 169 -16.61 -31.83 -33.34
CA ASN A 169 -16.24 -33.23 -33.54
C ASN A 169 -17.45 -34.19 -33.52
N ASN A 170 -18.50 -33.92 -32.74
CA ASN A 170 -19.75 -34.68 -32.78
C ASN A 170 -20.58 -34.44 -34.07
N ILE A 171 -20.47 -33.26 -34.68
CA ILE A 171 -21.10 -32.97 -35.98
C ILE A 171 -20.36 -33.70 -37.12
N PHE A 172 -19.04 -33.86 -37.03
CA PHE A 172 -18.25 -34.60 -38.04
C PHE A 172 -18.36 -36.13 -37.92
N MET A 173 -18.86 -36.68 -36.81
CA MET A 173 -19.03 -38.14 -36.62
C MET A 173 -20.27 -38.74 -37.28
N ILE A 174 -21.15 -37.94 -37.91
CA ILE A 174 -22.25 -38.44 -38.72
C ILE A 174 -21.98 -38.03 -40.16
N TYR A 175 -21.27 -38.86 -40.94
CA TYR A 175 -21.45 -39.07 -42.39
C TYR A 175 -20.37 -40.06 -42.88
N ASN A 176 -20.60 -41.35 -42.65
CA ASN A 176 -20.47 -42.34 -43.73
C ASN A 176 -21.09 -43.68 -43.29
N ASN A 177 -22.34 -43.86 -43.68
CA ASN A 177 -22.89 -45.20 -43.89
C ASN A 177 -24.09 -45.06 -44.83
N GLN A 178 -23.82 -44.96 -46.12
CA GLN A 178 -24.75 -45.45 -47.14
C GLN A 178 -24.00 -46.28 -48.17
N LYS A 179 -24.61 -47.44 -48.42
CA LYS A 179 -24.21 -48.61 -49.23
C LYS A 179 -23.68 -48.29 -50.62
#